data_AF-A0A933VHC9-F1
#
_entry.id   AF-A0A933VHC9-F1
#
_cell.length_a   1.000
_cell.length_b   1.000
_cell.length_c   1.000
_cell.angle_alpha   90.00
_cell.angle_beta   90.00
_cell.angle_gamma   90.00
#
_symmetry.space_group_name_H-M   'P 1'
#
loop_
_entity.id
_entity.type
_entity.pdbx_description
1 polymer ?
#
loop_
_entity_poly.entity_id
_entity_poly.type
_entity_poly.pdbx_seq_one_letter_code
_entity_poly.pdbx_strand_id
1 'polypeptide(L)'
;MTWFHDRRRSIIAITTILLIITAMITPLPLTTSAPQSHNIEMNARTFAFEPSTLTVHKGDTVTIHLESLDAQHGLFIDGYNVDMHAEPGKSAQATFVADKDGKFKFRCSVTCGALHPFMIGELTVAPDFPFGRAVLATLISSFGTIGFFWRKE
;
A
#
# COMPACT_ATOMS: atom_id res chain seq x y z
N MET A 1 -8.64 46.00 37.60
CA MET A 1 -9.52 45.27 36.65
C MET A 1 -8.73 44.48 35.57
N THR A 2 -7.46 44.14 35.80
CA THR A 2 -6.60 43.37 34.86
C THR A 2 -6.48 41.88 35.23
N TRP A 3 -6.66 41.55 36.51
CA TRP A 3 -6.57 40.20 37.06
C TRP A 3 -7.57 39.19 36.45
N PHE A 4 -8.81 39.60 36.21
CA PHE A 4 -9.83 38.75 35.57
C PHE A 4 -9.54 38.49 34.08
N HIS A 5 -8.85 39.41 33.41
CA HIS A 5 -8.52 39.32 32.00
C HIS A 5 -7.33 38.39 31.76
N ASP A 6 -6.37 38.39 32.69
CA ASP A 6 -5.20 37.50 32.67
C ASP A 6 -5.60 36.04 32.99
N ARG A 7 -6.46 35.83 33.99
CA ARG A 7 -6.96 34.50 34.36
C ARG A 7 -7.76 33.83 33.24
N ARG A 8 -8.58 34.58 32.50
CA ARG A 8 -9.30 34.06 31.32
C ARG A 8 -8.36 33.69 30.17
N ARG A 9 -7.31 34.47 29.93
CA ARG A 9 -6.30 34.19 28.89
C ARG A 9 -5.51 32.93 29.20
N SER A 10 -5.10 32.76 30.46
CA SER A 10 -4.38 31.56 30.91
C SER A 10 -5.24 30.30 30.86
N ILE A 11 -6.52 30.38 31.24
CA ILE A 11 -7.45 29.25 31.15
C ILE A 11 -7.65 28.82 29.69
N ILE A 12 -7.83 29.77 28.77
CA ILE A 12 -8.02 29.48 27.33
C ILE A 12 -6.74 28.87 26.73
N ALA A 13 -5.56 29.34 27.13
CA ALA A 13 -4.29 28.78 26.68
C ALA A 13 -4.07 27.34 27.19
N ILE A 14 -4.38 27.07 28.46
CA ILE A 14 -4.24 25.74 29.05
C ILE A 14 -5.22 24.75 28.40
N THR A 15 -6.47 25.14 28.16
CA THR A 15 -7.46 24.25 27.54
C THR A 15 -7.13 23.96 26.07
N THR A 16 -6.60 24.93 25.31
CA THR A 16 -6.16 24.70 23.93
C THR A 16 -4.93 23.79 23.87
N ILE A 17 -3.95 23.99 24.75
CA ILE A 17 -2.78 23.09 24.85
C ILE A 17 -3.23 21.67 25.22
N LEU A 18 -4.14 21.52 26.18
CA LEU A 18 -4.66 20.21 26.59
C LEU A 18 -5.43 19.51 25.45
N LEU A 19 -6.17 20.26 24.63
CA LEU A 19 -6.87 19.74 23.45
C LEU A 19 -5.90 19.32 22.35
N ILE A 20 -4.83 20.08 22.12
CA ILE A 20 -3.76 19.72 21.16
C ILE A 20 -3.04 18.46 21.64
N ILE A 21 -2.71 18.37 22.93
CA ILE A 21 -2.08 17.18 23.52
C ILE A 21 -3.00 15.97 23.39
N THR A 22 -4.29 16.12 23.71
CA THR A 22 -5.27 15.03 23.56
C THR A 22 -5.40 14.61 22.09
N ALA A 23 -5.46 15.56 21.15
CA ALA A 23 -5.49 15.27 19.71
C ALA A 23 -4.20 14.63 19.17
N MET A 24 -3.04 14.93 19.79
CA MET A 24 -1.74 14.29 19.50
C MET A 24 -1.66 12.87 20.08
N ILE A 25 -2.34 12.59 21.19
CA ILE A 25 -2.34 11.26 21.84
C ILE A 25 -3.40 10.36 21.22
N THR A 26 -4.53 10.90 20.73
CA THR A 26 -5.52 10.07 20.03
C THR A 26 -4.91 9.56 18.73
N PRO A 27 -4.71 8.24 18.57
CA PRO A 27 -4.49 7.72 17.24
C PRO A 27 -5.77 8.04 16.47
N LEU A 28 -5.69 8.99 15.54
CA LEU A 28 -6.73 9.11 14.52
C LEU A 28 -6.94 7.70 13.94
N PRO A 29 -8.17 7.30 13.58
CA PRO A 29 -8.36 6.13 12.75
C PRO A 29 -7.78 6.47 11.38
N LEU A 30 -6.46 6.36 11.30
CA LEU A 30 -5.68 6.34 10.10
C LEU A 30 -6.11 5.04 9.44
N THR A 31 -6.80 5.11 8.32
CA THR A 31 -7.01 3.93 7.49
C THR A 31 -5.64 3.51 6.93
N THR A 32 -4.78 2.91 7.75
CA THR A 32 -3.86 1.89 7.26
C THR A 32 -4.76 0.92 6.51
N SER A 33 -4.49 0.68 5.23
CA SER A 33 -5.18 -0.39 4.52
C SER A 33 -4.86 -1.65 5.32
N ALA A 34 -5.83 -2.13 6.12
CA ALA A 34 -5.66 -3.36 6.85
C ALA A 34 -5.28 -4.44 5.83
N PRO A 35 -4.34 -5.35 6.14
CA PRO A 35 -3.92 -6.40 5.21
C PRO A 35 -5.13 -7.02 4.51
N GLN A 36 -5.22 -6.81 3.19
CA GLN A 36 -6.34 -7.31 2.40
C GLN A 36 -5.98 -8.65 1.78
N SER A 37 -6.98 -9.48 1.55
CA SER A 37 -6.83 -10.69 0.75
C SER A 37 -7.29 -10.40 -0.68
N HIS A 38 -6.40 -10.55 -1.65
CA HIS A 38 -6.70 -10.42 -3.07
C HIS A 38 -6.74 -11.80 -3.71
N ASN A 39 -7.83 -12.11 -4.43
CA ASN A 39 -7.92 -13.26 -5.30
C ASN A 39 -7.89 -12.76 -6.75
N ILE A 40 -6.83 -13.08 -7.47
CA ILE A 40 -6.54 -12.54 -8.79
C ILE A 40 -6.65 -13.67 -9.79
N GLU A 41 -7.62 -13.57 -10.69
CA GLU A 41 -7.69 -14.41 -11.89
C GLU A 41 -6.70 -13.87 -12.93
N MET A 42 -5.79 -14.72 -13.37
CA MET A 42 -4.77 -14.39 -14.36
C MET A 42 -4.82 -15.37 -15.52
N ASN A 43 -5.08 -14.84 -16.71
CA ASN A 43 -5.02 -15.60 -17.95
C ASN A 43 -3.64 -15.49 -18.59
N ALA A 44 -3.03 -16.62 -18.91
CA ALA A 44 -1.82 -16.72 -19.70
C ALA A 44 -2.18 -17.14 -21.13
N ARG A 45 -1.67 -16.38 -22.09
CA ARG A 45 -1.66 -16.74 -23.51
C ARG A 45 -0.27 -16.50 -24.06
N THR A 46 -0.02 -17.00 -25.26
CA THR A 46 1.24 -16.86 -25.98
C THR A 46 1.72 -15.40 -25.92
N PHE A 47 2.82 -15.20 -25.20
CA PHE A 47 3.55 -13.95 -25.02
C PHE A 47 2.88 -12.87 -24.14
N ALA A 48 1.78 -13.18 -23.44
CA ALA A 48 1.10 -12.21 -22.60
C ALA A 48 0.45 -12.82 -21.35
N PHE A 49 0.49 -12.07 -20.26
CA PHE A 49 -0.34 -12.27 -19.08
C PHE A 49 -1.45 -11.22 -19.05
N GLU A 50 -2.64 -11.62 -18.62
CA GLU A 50 -3.77 -10.74 -18.43
C GLU A 50 -4.37 -10.98 -17.04
N PRO A 51 -4.30 -10.00 -16.12
CA PRO A 51 -3.68 -8.68 -16.29
C PRO A 51 -2.15 -8.74 -16.37
N SER A 52 -1.55 -7.82 -17.14
CA SER A 52 -0.08 -7.69 -17.26
C SER A 52 0.55 -6.87 -16.13
N THR A 53 -0.27 -6.14 -15.36
CA THR A 53 0.15 -5.34 -14.21
C THR A 53 -0.75 -5.63 -13.02
N LEU A 54 -0.14 -5.90 -11.87
CA LEU A 54 -0.81 -6.09 -10.58
C LEU A 54 -0.40 -4.97 -9.64
N THR A 55 -1.34 -4.41 -8.88
CA THR A 55 -1.05 -3.40 -7.84
C THR A 55 -1.68 -3.84 -6.54
N VAL A 56 -0.87 -3.98 -5.50
CA VAL A 56 -1.27 -4.39 -4.14
C VAL A 56 -0.55 -3.54 -3.11
N HIS A 57 -0.98 -3.57 -1.86
CA HIS A 57 -0.29 -2.88 -0.76
C HIS A 57 0.64 -3.84 -0.03
N LYS A 58 1.70 -3.28 0.55
CA LYS A 58 2.60 -4.01 1.42
C LYS A 58 1.81 -4.62 2.58
N GLY A 59 1.97 -5.92 2.78
CA GLY A 59 1.25 -6.70 3.80
C GLY A 59 0.00 -7.43 3.29
N ASP A 60 -0.45 -7.15 2.07
CA ASP A 60 -1.59 -7.87 1.50
C ASP A 60 -1.28 -9.35 1.25
N THR A 61 -2.27 -10.21 1.44
CA THR A 61 -2.21 -11.62 1.03
C THR A 61 -2.76 -11.74 -0.39
N VAL A 62 -1.95 -12.24 -1.31
CA VAL A 62 -2.30 -12.35 -2.73
C VAL A 62 -2.37 -13.82 -3.12
N THR A 63 -3.54 -14.24 -3.59
CA THR A 63 -3.75 -15.54 -4.24
C THR A 63 -3.93 -15.30 -5.73
N ILE A 64 -3.06 -15.89 -6.54
CA ILE A 64 -3.17 -15.84 -8.00
C ILE A 64 -3.70 -17.18 -8.48
N HIS A 65 -4.78 -17.15 -9.24
CA HIS A 65 -5.30 -18.27 -10.01
C HIS A 65 -4.84 -18.09 -11.47
N LEU A 66 -3.94 -18.96 -11.90
CA LEU A 66 -3.39 -18.95 -13.25
C LEU A 66 -4.15 -19.94 -14.13
N GLU A 67 -4.78 -19.43 -15.19
CA GLU A 67 -5.36 -20.23 -16.26
C GLU A 67 -4.56 -20.02 -17.54
N SER A 68 -4.33 -21.11 -18.28
CA SER A 68 -3.72 -21.02 -19.62
C SER A 68 -4.77 -21.23 -20.70
N LEU A 69 -4.74 -20.38 -21.73
CA LEU A 69 -5.69 -20.40 -22.84
C LEU A 69 -5.19 -21.16 -24.09
N ASP A 70 -3.89 -21.44 -24.21
CA ASP A 70 -3.32 -21.98 -25.45
C ASP A 70 -2.19 -23.01 -25.30
N ALA A 71 -1.23 -22.80 -24.40
CA ALA A 71 -0.06 -23.66 -24.24
C ALA A 71 0.32 -23.84 -22.77
N GLN A 72 1.29 -24.68 -22.46
CA GLN A 72 1.82 -24.70 -21.10
C GLN A 72 2.52 -23.38 -20.79
N HIS A 73 2.11 -22.70 -19.72
CA HIS A 73 2.74 -21.48 -19.22
C HIS A 73 3.11 -21.64 -17.75
N GLY A 74 4.16 -20.92 -17.37
CA GLY A 74 4.58 -20.78 -15.99
C GLY A 74 4.35 -19.35 -15.51
N LEU A 75 4.30 -19.16 -14.20
CA LEU A 75 4.31 -17.85 -13.57
C LEU A 75 5.33 -17.86 -12.44
N PHE A 76 6.44 -17.18 -12.68
CA PHE A 76 7.48 -16.92 -11.70
C PHE A 76 7.48 -15.44 -11.34
N ILE A 77 7.45 -15.11 -10.04
CA ILE A 77 7.47 -13.72 -9.56
C ILE A 77 8.83 -13.45 -8.90
N ASP A 78 9.60 -12.52 -9.47
CA ASP A 78 10.91 -12.16 -8.93
C ASP A 78 10.78 -11.62 -7.49
N GLY A 79 11.67 -12.06 -6.59
CA GLY A 79 11.68 -11.63 -5.18
C GLY A 79 10.66 -12.35 -4.29
N TYR A 80 9.79 -13.18 -4.85
CA TYR A 80 8.83 -14.03 -4.13
C TYR A 80 9.10 -15.51 -4.42
N ASN A 81 8.76 -16.40 -3.49
CA ASN A 81 8.88 -17.85 -3.71
C ASN A 81 7.63 -18.40 -4.43
N VAL A 82 7.31 -17.80 -5.57
CA VAL A 82 6.14 -18.16 -6.39
C VAL A 82 6.63 -18.67 -7.73
N ASP A 83 6.40 -19.95 -7.96
CA ASP A 83 6.57 -20.63 -9.25
C ASP A 83 5.42 -21.62 -9.42
N MET A 84 4.60 -21.43 -10.44
CA MET A 84 3.45 -22.28 -10.73
C MET A 84 3.28 -22.47 -12.23
N HIS A 85 2.74 -23.61 -12.65
CA HIS A 85 2.54 -23.93 -14.06
C HIS A 85 1.07 -24.25 -14.34
N ALA A 86 0.55 -23.71 -15.44
CA ALA A 86 -0.80 -23.98 -15.92
C ALA A 86 -0.76 -24.55 -17.35
N GLU A 87 -1.69 -25.46 -17.63
CA GLU A 87 -1.95 -26.01 -18.97
C GLU A 87 -3.41 -25.72 -19.35
N PRO A 88 -3.76 -25.70 -20.64
CA PRO A 88 -5.16 -25.58 -21.03
C PRO A 88 -6.03 -26.64 -20.36
N GLY A 89 -7.04 -26.20 -19.61
CA GLY A 89 -7.93 -27.05 -18.82
C GLY A 89 -7.36 -27.54 -17.48
N LYS A 90 -6.14 -27.14 -17.10
CA LYS A 90 -5.54 -27.38 -15.77
C LYS A 90 -4.96 -26.08 -15.22
N SER A 91 -5.78 -25.37 -14.44
CA SER A 91 -5.34 -24.17 -13.73
C SER A 91 -4.43 -24.52 -12.55
N ALA A 92 -3.63 -23.53 -12.13
CA ALA A 92 -2.81 -23.60 -10.93
C ALA A 92 -3.07 -22.38 -10.06
N GLN A 93 -2.70 -22.48 -8.78
CA GLN A 93 -2.81 -21.36 -7.84
C GLN A 93 -1.60 -21.29 -6.92
N ALA A 94 -1.23 -20.08 -6.51
CA ALA A 94 -0.34 -19.88 -5.38
C ALA A 94 -0.76 -18.65 -4.57
N THR A 95 -0.47 -18.72 -3.27
CA THR A 95 -0.74 -17.65 -2.31
C THR A 95 0.58 -17.19 -1.70
N PHE A 96 0.78 -15.87 -1.62
CA PHE A 96 1.93 -15.25 -0.99
C PHE A 96 1.55 -13.95 -0.30
N VAL A 97 2.41 -13.46 0.59
CA VAL A 97 2.25 -12.16 1.24
C VAL A 97 3.15 -11.15 0.54
N ALA A 98 2.61 -10.00 0.14
CA ALA A 98 3.35 -8.91 -0.48
C ALA A 98 4.17 -8.15 0.59
N ASP A 99 5.24 -8.76 1.09
CA ASP A 99 6.02 -8.27 2.24
C ASP A 99 7.08 -7.21 1.88
N LYS A 100 7.34 -7.00 0.58
CA LYS A 100 8.36 -6.07 0.07
C LYS A 100 7.72 -5.03 -0.83
N ASP A 101 7.93 -3.75 -0.52
CA ASP A 101 7.53 -2.63 -1.36
C ASP A 101 8.45 -2.48 -2.58
N GLY A 102 7.89 -2.00 -3.68
CA GLY A 102 8.62 -1.81 -4.94
C GLY A 102 7.94 -2.45 -6.15
N LYS A 103 8.70 -2.60 -7.22
CA LYS A 103 8.24 -3.21 -8.48
C LYS A 103 8.97 -4.53 -8.71
N PHE A 104 8.19 -5.58 -8.92
CA PHE A 104 8.66 -6.94 -9.14
C PHE A 104 8.19 -7.39 -10.51
N LYS A 105 9.07 -8.01 -11.29
CA LYS A 105 8.66 -8.58 -12.57
C LYS A 105 8.14 -9.99 -12.33
N PHE A 106 7.13 -10.38 -13.08
CA PHE A 106 6.75 -11.78 -13.21
C PHE A 106 6.87 -12.21 -14.66
N ARG A 107 7.26 -13.47 -14.86
CA ARG A 107 7.63 -14.01 -16.17
C ARG A 107 7.21 -15.46 -16.32
N CYS A 108 7.17 -15.92 -17.56
CA CYS A 108 6.95 -17.33 -17.83
C CYS A 108 8.19 -18.15 -17.42
N SER A 109 8.04 -19.19 -16.59
CA SER A 109 9.12 -20.10 -16.17
C SER A 109 9.33 -21.28 -17.13
N VAL A 110 8.43 -21.49 -18.08
CA VAL A 110 8.48 -22.58 -19.07
C VAL A 110 8.59 -22.05 -20.49
N THR A 111 9.34 -22.72 -21.36
CA THR A 111 9.51 -22.27 -22.75
C THR A 111 8.19 -22.40 -23.53
N CYS A 112 7.52 -21.27 -23.75
CA CYS A 112 6.17 -21.21 -24.33
C CYS A 112 6.10 -20.68 -25.77
N GLY A 113 7.24 -20.47 -26.44
CA GLY A 113 7.32 -20.06 -27.84
C GLY A 113 8.48 -19.10 -28.14
N ALA A 114 8.53 -18.58 -29.38
CA ALA A 114 9.66 -17.78 -29.87
C ALA A 114 9.88 -16.47 -29.09
N LEU A 115 8.81 -15.83 -28.61
CA LEU A 115 8.88 -14.61 -27.80
C LEU A 115 8.75 -14.89 -26.29
N HIS A 116 9.02 -16.12 -25.84
CA HIS A 116 9.03 -16.49 -24.41
C HIS A 116 9.83 -15.52 -23.52
N PRO A 117 11.04 -15.05 -23.89
CA PRO A 117 11.80 -14.11 -23.06
C PRO A 117 11.12 -12.75 -22.84
N PHE A 118 10.14 -12.40 -23.68
CA PHE A 118 9.40 -11.13 -23.61
C PHE A 118 8.05 -11.26 -22.90
N MET A 119 7.67 -12.48 -22.48
CA MET A 119 6.46 -12.73 -21.71
C MET A 119 6.66 -12.30 -20.25
N ILE A 120 6.53 -11.00 -20.00
CA ILE A 120 6.80 -10.34 -18.72
C ILE A 120 5.60 -9.47 -18.31
N GLY A 121 5.24 -9.49 -17.03
CA GLY A 121 4.37 -8.51 -16.39
C GLY A 121 5.01 -7.89 -15.15
N GLU A 122 4.28 -6.99 -14.49
CA GLU A 122 4.76 -6.22 -13.35
C GLU A 122 3.81 -6.32 -12.14
N LEU A 123 4.35 -6.63 -10.97
CA LEU A 123 3.71 -6.53 -9.67
C LEU A 123 4.25 -5.27 -8.96
N THR A 124 3.40 -4.28 -8.76
CA THR A 124 3.69 -3.08 -7.96
C THR A 124 3.14 -3.27 -6.56
N VAL A 125 4.03 -3.21 -5.57
CA VAL A 125 3.67 -3.25 -4.14
C VAL A 125 3.85 -1.84 -3.57
N ALA A 126 2.72 -1.20 -3.29
CA ALA A 126 2.68 0.13 -2.73
C ALA A 126 3.13 0.09 -1.25
N PRO A 127 4.04 1.00 -0.83
CA PRO A 127 4.42 1.11 0.57
C PRO A 127 3.26 1.62 1.43
N ASP A 128 3.12 1.08 2.64
CA ASP A 128 2.29 1.69 3.67
C ASP A 128 3.14 2.77 4.36
N PHE A 129 2.79 4.06 4.21
CA PHE A 129 3.49 5.19 4.85
C PHE A 129 2.69 5.78 6.01
N PRO A 130 2.50 5.05 7.13
CA PRO A 130 1.80 5.61 8.29
C PRO A 130 2.61 6.76 8.93
N PHE A 131 3.94 6.69 8.90
CA PHE A 131 4.81 7.69 9.55
C PHE A 131 4.82 9.05 8.85
N GLY A 132 4.90 9.10 7.50
CA GLY A 132 4.96 10.37 6.76
C GLY A 132 3.69 11.23 6.95
N ARG A 133 2.54 10.57 7.11
CA ARG A 133 1.24 11.24 7.35
C ARG A 133 1.15 11.79 8.77
N ALA A 134 1.71 11.10 9.76
CA ALA A 134 1.82 11.59 11.13
C ALA A 134 2.70 12.85 11.20
N VAL A 135 3.88 12.84 10.55
CA VAL A 135 4.78 14.01 10.50
C VAL A 135 4.08 15.23 9.87
N LEU A 136 3.37 15.05 8.76
CA LEU A 136 2.61 16.15 8.13
C LEU A 136 1.54 16.72 9.06
N ALA A 137 0.80 15.87 9.77
CA ALA A 137 -0.22 16.32 10.74
C ALA A 137 0.41 17.10 11.90
N THR A 138 1.57 16.68 12.40
CA THR A 138 2.33 17.40 13.44
C THR A 138 2.85 18.74 12.93
N LEU A 139 3.33 18.83 11.69
CA LEU A 139 3.77 20.09 11.10
C LEU A 139 2.60 21.06 10.90
N ILE A 140 1.47 20.61 10.34
CA ILE A 140 0.28 21.45 10.12
C ILE A 140 -0.26 22.01 11.44
N SER A 141 -0.35 21.17 12.48
CA SER A 141 -0.80 21.62 13.81
C SER A 141 0.19 22.61 14.45
N SER A 142 1.50 22.38 14.31
CA SER A 142 2.54 23.27 14.82
C SER A 142 2.52 24.64 14.12
N PHE A 143 2.48 24.67 12.79
CA PHE A 143 2.40 25.92 12.01
C PHE A 143 1.07 26.65 12.22
N GLY A 144 -0.06 25.93 12.32
CA GLY A 144 -1.36 26.52 12.62
C GLY A 144 -1.38 27.21 14.00
N THR A 145 -0.74 26.61 14.99
CA THR A 145 -0.63 27.19 16.34
C THR A 145 0.24 28.45 16.33
N ILE A 146 1.41 28.40 15.69
CA ILE A 146 2.32 29.55 15.58
C ILE A 146 1.65 30.70 14.82
N GLY A 147 0.99 30.42 13.70
CA GLY A 147 0.26 31.42 12.91
C GLY A 147 -0.92 32.04 13.66
N PHE A 148 -1.63 31.27 14.50
CA PHE A 148 -2.68 31.80 15.37
C PHE A 148 -2.14 32.78 16.42
N PHE A 149 -0.96 32.51 16.97
CA PHE A 149 -0.30 33.42 17.92
C PHE A 149 0.26 34.68 17.25
N TRP A 150 0.71 34.59 15.99
CA TRP A 150 1.23 35.73 15.23
C TRP A 150 0.16 36.69 14.70
N ARG A 151 -1.12 36.26 14.62
CA ARG A 151 -2.22 37.08 14.09
C ARG A 151 -2.96 37.91 15.15
N LYS A 152 -2.48 37.92 16.40
CA LYS A 152 -3.19 38.45 17.57
C LYS A 152 -2.60 39.77 18.11
N GLU A 153 -2.01 40.54 17.21
CA GLU A 153 -1.65 41.96 17.38
C GLU A 153 -2.55 42.81 16.46
#